data_AF-A0A1C5MTW0-F1
#
_entry.id   AF-A0A1C5MTW0-F1
#
_cell.length_a   1.000
_cell.length_b   1.000
_cell.length_c   1.000
_cell.angle_alpha   90.00
_cell.angle_beta   90.00
_cell.angle_gamma   90.00
#
_symmetry.space_group_name_H-M   'P 1'
#
loop_
_entity.id
_entity.type
_entity.pdbx_description
1 polymer ?
#
loop_
_entity_poly.entity_id
_entity_poly.type
_entity_poly.pdbx_seq_one_letter_code
_entity_poly.pdbx_strand_id
1 'polypeptide(L)' 'MIYSIAETAKANNLKSYEYFEYLLTVISEYMEDTDRKFLEELLPWLPALPENIRK' A
#
# COMPACT_ATOMS: atom_id res chain seq x y z
N MET A 1 13.56 4.66 4.87
CA MET A 1 12.59 4.10 3.90
C MET A 1 11.19 3.97 4.49
N ILE A 2 10.97 3.20 5.58
CA ILE A 2 9.63 3.02 6.20
C ILE A 2 8.95 4.35 6.56
N TYR A 3 9.68 5.28 7.19
CA TYR A 3 9.15 6.61 7.52
C TYR A 3 8.67 7.37 6.28
N SER A 4 9.41 7.29 5.16
CA SER A 4 9.01 7.94 3.90
C SER A 4 7.72 7.37 3.33
N ILE A 5 7.49 6.05 3.46
CA ILE A 5 6.25 5.40 3.01
C ILE A 5 5.08 5.85 3.88
N ALA A 6 5.27 5.94 5.20
CA ALA A 6 4.25 6.42 6.13
C ALA A 6 3.84 7.86 5.82
N GLU A 7 4.82 8.75 5.60
CA GLU A 7 4.56 10.14 5.23
C GLU A 7 3.87 10.26 3.86
N THR A 8 4.26 9.44 2.88
CA THR A 8 3.60 9.40 1.56
C THR A 8 2.14 8.92 1.69
N ALA A 9 1.87 7.92 2.51
CA ALA A 9 0.51 7.45 2.79
C ALA A 9 -0.34 8.56 3.43
N LYS A 10 0.21 9.29 4.41
CA LYS A 10 -0.48 10.44 5.03
C LYS A 10 -0.77 11.55 4.02
N ALA A 11 0.18 11.87 3.15
CA ALA A 11 0.03 12.88 2.11
C ALA A 11 -1.05 12.53 1.07
N ASN A 12 -1.36 11.24 0.91
CA ASN A 12 -2.41 10.73 0.01
C ASN A 12 -3.74 10.40 0.73
N ASN A 13 -3.98 10.99 1.91
CA ASN A 13 -5.20 10.78 2.70
C ASN A 13 -5.48 9.32 3.07
N LEU A 14 -4.43 8.52 3.26
CA LEU A 14 -4.55 7.16 3.75
C LEU A 14 -4.38 7.10 5.27
N LYS A 15 -5.10 6.19 5.91
CA LYS A 15 -4.82 5.77 7.27
C LYS A 15 -3.56 4.91 7.23
N SER A 16 -2.47 5.41 7.81
CA SER A 16 -1.14 4.81 7.62
C SER A 16 -1.07 3.37 8.10
N TYR A 17 -1.69 3.06 9.23
CA TYR A 17 -1.63 1.72 9.82
C TYR A 17 -2.31 0.68 8.91
N GLU A 18 -3.55 0.94 8.52
CA GLU A 18 -4.35 0.06 7.66
C GLU A 18 -3.74 -0.07 6.26
N TYR A 19 -3.12 0.99 5.74
CA TYR A 19 -2.36 0.92 4.50
C TYR A 19 -1.12 0.02 4.62
N PHE A 20 -0.38 0.07 5.74
CA PHE A 20 0.74 -0.84 5.96
C PHE A 20 0.29 -2.29 6.14
N GLU A 21 -0.79 -2.52 6.87
CA GLU A 21 -1.39 -3.84 7.01
C GLU A 21 -1.74 -4.40 5.62
N TYR A 22 -2.49 -3.63 4.81
CA TYR A 22 -2.84 -4.01 3.45
C TYR A 22 -1.61 -4.30 2.57
N LEU A 23 -0.61 -3.41 2.58
CA LEU A 23 0.63 -3.61 1.83
C LEU A 23 1.31 -4.92 2.18
N LEU A 24 1.49 -5.19 3.47
CA LEU A 24 2.20 -6.38 3.95
C LEU A 24 1.41 -7.65 3.65
N THR A 25 0.07 -7.62 3.78
CA THR A 25 -0.80 -8.72 3.39
C THR A 25 -0.66 -9.04 1.91
N VAL A 26 -0.83 -8.05 1.03
CA VAL A 26 -0.75 -8.29 -0.42
C VAL A 26 0.66 -8.75 -0.80
N ILE A 27 1.72 -8.07 -0.35
CA ILE A 27 3.11 -8.49 -0.67
C ILE A 27 3.39 -9.92 -0.23
N SER A 28 2.83 -10.37 0.90
CA SER A 28 3.02 -11.74 1.38
C SER A 28 2.42 -12.81 0.44
N GLU A 29 1.37 -12.48 -0.30
CA GLU A 29 0.71 -13.38 -1.25
C GLU A 29 1.54 -13.60 -2.52
N TYR A 30 2.37 -12.63 -2.90
CA TYR A 30 3.18 -12.67 -4.13
C TYR A 30 4.68 -12.94 -3.87
N MET A 31 5.05 -13.45 -2.69
CA MET A 31 6.46 -13.65 -2.32
C MET A 31 7.21 -14.63 -3.23
N GLU A 32 6.52 -15.59 -3.83
CA GLU A 32 7.10 -16.56 -4.76
C GLU A 32 7.04 -16.09 -6.22
N ASP A 33 6.35 -14.98 -6.50
CA ASP A 33 6.22 -14.45 -7.85
C ASP A 33 7.49 -13.68 -8.27
N THR A 34 7.81 -13.76 -9.55
CA THR A 34 8.89 -12.99 -10.18
C THR A 34 8.36 -11.72 -10.85
N ASP A 35 7.07 -11.69 -11.19
CA ASP A 35 6.41 -10.50 -11.72
C ASP A 35 6.07 -9.53 -10.58
N ARG A 36 6.55 -8.29 -10.69
CA ARG A 36 6.38 -7.24 -9.68
C ARG A 36 5.35 -6.19 -10.06
N LYS A 37 4.62 -6.38 -11.18
CA LYS A 37 3.60 -5.43 -11.63
C LYS A 37 2.53 -5.15 -10.57
N PHE A 38 2.22 -6.11 -9.70
CA PHE A 38 1.26 -5.92 -8.61
C PHE A 38 1.64 -4.76 -7.68
N LEU A 39 2.92 -4.41 -7.56
CA LEU A 39 3.37 -3.27 -6.75
C LEU A 39 2.85 -1.93 -7.28
N GLU A 40 2.59 -1.82 -8.59
CA GLU A 40 2.00 -0.62 -9.16
C GLU A 40 0.59 -0.40 -8.62
N GLU A 41 -0.18 -1.49 -8.42
CA GLU A 41 -1.55 -1.46 -7.86
C GLU A 41 -1.60 -1.12 -6.36
N LEU A 42 -0.44 -1.11 -5.70
CA LEU A 42 -0.30 -0.79 -4.29
C LEU A 42 0.09 0.67 -4.02
N LEU A 43 0.28 1.49 -5.06
CA LEU A 43 0.74 2.87 -4.89
C LEU A 43 -0.30 3.72 -4.14
N PRO A 44 0.14 4.60 -3.22
CA PRO A 44 -0.75 5.26 -2.27
C PRO A 44 -1.72 6.27 -2.91
N TRP A 45 -1.46 6.70 -4.14
CA TRP A 45 -2.32 7.61 -4.90
C TRP A 45 -3.37 6.90 -5.76
N LEU A 46 -3.36 5.56 -5.84
CA LEU A 46 -4.29 4.87 -6.71
C LEU A 46 -5.71 4.92 -6.19
N PRO A 47 -6.71 5.27 -7.03
CA PRO A 47 -8.11 5.35 -6.62
C PRO A 47 -8.68 3.96 -6.29
N ALA A 48 -8.13 2.89 -6.86
CA ALA A 48 -8.60 1.51 -6.67
C ALA A 48 -8.30 0.91 -5.29
N LEU A 49 -7.57 1.62 -4.43
CA LEU A 49 -7.29 1.15 -3.08
C LEU A 49 -8.57 0.99 -2.24
N PRO A 50 -8.64 0.03 -1.30
CA PRO A 50 -9.82 -0.20 -0.48
C PRO A 50 -10.30 1.03 0.29
N GLU A 51 -11.62 1.23 0.37
CA GLU A 51 -12.21 2.39 1.07
C GLU A 51 -11.92 2.39 2.58
N ASN A 52 -11.78 1.22 3.21
CA ASN A 52 -11.51 1.12 4.65
C ASN A 52 -10.15 1.73 5.04
N ILE A 53 -9.19 1.80 4.10
CA ILE A 53 -7.86 2.38 4.34
C ILE A 53 -7.78 3.89 4.04
N ARG A 54 -8.85 4.50 3.51
CA ARG A 54 -8.98 5.95 3.30
C ARG A 54 -9.37 6.66 4.60
N LYS A 55 -8.93 7.92 4.74
CA LYS A 55 -9.31 8.82 5.85
C LYS A 55 -10.66 9.47 5.64
#